data_AF-A0A7X2TSC4-F1
#
_entry.id   AF-A0A7X2TSC4-F1
#
_cell.length_a   1.000
_cell.length_b   1.000
_cell.length_c   1.000
_cell.angle_alpha   90.00
_cell.angle_beta   90.00
_cell.angle_gamma   90.00
#
_symmetry.space_group_name_H-M   'P 1'
#
loop_
_entity.id
_entity.type
_entity.pdbx_description
1 polymer ?
#
loop_
_entity_poly.entity_id
_entity_poly.type
_entity_poly.pdbx_seq_one_letter_code
_entity_poly.pdbx_strand_id
1 'polypeptide(L)'
;MIPGRASHGAAGGRACSTTPLEPILLYISSRESEITQLIRAFVECESPSDDRAAVDRFVDLVADSLASEALIRVFPGGRFGRHVRAEFVLPGRRKAGQILALGHSDTVWPMGTLAQMPWREAPDAAGRMRLWG
;
A
#
# COMPACT_ATOMS: atom_id res chain seq x y z
N MET A 1 43.70 -11.06 55.84
CA MET A 1 42.40 -11.72 56.08
C MET A 1 41.32 -10.82 55.49
N ILE A 2 40.71 -11.22 54.36
CA ILE A 2 39.62 -10.51 53.66
C ILE A 2 38.28 -11.06 54.20
N PRO A 3 37.27 -10.22 54.51
CA PRO A 3 36.11 -10.00 53.62
C PRO A 3 35.62 -8.53 53.66
N GLY A 4 34.84 -7.98 52.73
CA GLY A 4 34.04 -8.55 51.68
C GLY A 4 33.43 -7.47 50.76
N ARG A 5 32.72 -7.98 49.79
CA ARG A 5 32.15 -7.43 48.56
C ARG A 5 31.07 -6.34 48.77
N ALA A 6 31.08 -5.31 47.93
CA ALA A 6 29.87 -4.60 47.51
C ALA A 6 29.98 -4.25 46.02
N SER A 7 29.51 -5.17 45.19
CA SER A 7 29.23 -4.97 43.77
C SER A 7 27.97 -4.11 43.64
N HIS A 8 28.11 -2.84 43.24
CA HIS A 8 26.98 -2.08 42.72
C HIS A 8 26.87 -2.37 41.22
N GLY A 9 25.82 -3.13 40.89
CA GLY A 9 25.39 -3.32 39.53
C GLY A 9 24.90 -2.00 38.94
N ALA A 10 25.40 -1.67 37.76
CA ALA A 10 24.62 -0.96 36.77
C ALA A 10 24.62 -1.86 35.55
N ALA A 11 23.58 -2.68 35.44
CA ALA A 11 23.20 -3.26 34.17
C ALA A 11 22.86 -2.09 33.25
N GLY A 12 23.86 -1.65 32.48
CA GLY A 12 23.67 -0.80 31.32
C GLY A 12 22.88 -1.60 30.30
N GLY A 13 21.56 -1.65 30.50
CA GLY A 13 20.64 -1.99 29.44
C GLY A 13 20.92 -1.01 28.32
N ARG A 14 21.59 -1.47 27.27
CA ARG A 14 21.64 -0.75 26.00
C ARG A 14 20.19 -0.52 25.63
N ALA A 15 19.72 0.72 25.76
CA ALA A 15 18.52 1.15 25.07
C ALA A 15 18.76 0.86 23.60
N CYS A 16 18.13 -0.21 23.11
CA CYS A 16 18.13 -0.57 21.72
C CYS A 16 17.54 0.64 21.00
N SER A 17 18.36 1.27 20.17
CA SER A 17 17.94 2.36 19.30
C SER A 17 16.71 1.91 18.53
N THR A 18 15.55 2.52 18.79
CA THR A 18 14.37 2.36 17.94
C THR A 18 14.80 2.69 16.51
N THR A 19 14.70 1.71 15.62
CA THR A 19 15.14 1.89 14.24
C THR A 19 14.20 2.93 13.61
N PRO A 20 14.66 3.90 12.79
CA PRO A 20 13.81 4.97 12.25
C PRO A 20 12.53 4.49 11.54
N LEU A 21 12.47 3.21 11.18
CA LEU A 21 11.36 2.54 10.51
C LEU A 21 10.27 2.02 11.45
N GLU A 22 10.55 1.86 12.74
CA GLU A 22 9.61 1.26 13.69
C GLU A 22 8.28 2.04 13.82
N PRO A 23 8.27 3.39 13.87
CA PRO A 23 7.02 4.15 13.84
C PRO A 23 6.24 3.98 12.53
N ILE A 24 6.94 3.85 11.40
CA ILE A 24 6.32 3.66 10.07
C ILE A 24 5.68 2.28 9.99
N LEU A 25 6.38 1.25 10.46
CA LEU A 25 5.85 -0.11 10.50
C LEU A 25 4.61 -0.19 11.39
N LEU A 26 4.65 0.37 12.59
CA LEU A 26 3.48 0.44 13.48
C LEU A 26 2.30 1.17 12.83
N TYR A 27 2.56 2.28 12.15
CA TYR A 27 1.52 3.03 11.43
C TYR A 27 0.89 2.20 10.31
N ILE A 28 1.69 1.53 9.49
CA ILE A 28 1.19 0.71 8.37
C ILE A 28 0.44 -0.52 8.90
N SER A 29 1.00 -1.22 9.90
CA SER A 29 0.35 -2.36 10.55
C SER A 29 -0.99 -1.98 11.19
N SER A 30 -1.10 -0.78 11.77
CA SER A 30 -2.38 -0.29 12.31
C SER A 30 -3.48 -0.09 11.26
N ARG A 31 -3.11 -0.03 9.97
CA ARG A 31 -4.00 0.16 8.82
C ARG A 31 -4.15 -1.06 7.93
N GLU A 32 -3.68 -2.23 8.37
CA GLU A 32 -3.72 -3.45 7.56
C GLU A 32 -5.13 -3.77 7.04
N SER A 33 -6.17 -3.56 7.86
CA SER A 33 -7.56 -3.75 7.44
C SER A 33 -8.00 -2.76 6.36
N GLU A 34 -7.62 -1.48 6.47
CA GLU A 34 -7.96 -0.45 5.47
C GLU A 34 -7.26 -0.74 4.15
N ILE A 35 -5.99 -1.13 4.20
CA ILE A 35 -5.18 -1.51 3.03
C ILE A 35 -5.79 -2.74 2.34
N THR A 36 -6.18 -3.75 3.10
CA THR A 36 -6.81 -4.96 2.57
C THR A 36 -8.14 -4.65 1.88
N GLN A 37 -8.97 -3.80 2.48
CA GLN A 37 -10.24 -3.36 1.89
C GLN A 37 -10.02 -2.56 0.60
N LEU A 38 -9.01 -1.68 0.55
CA LEU A 38 -8.66 -0.94 -0.65
C LEU A 38 -8.19 -1.88 -1.78
N ILE A 39 -7.32 -2.85 -1.46
CA ILE A 39 -6.87 -3.86 -2.42
C ILE A 39 -8.07 -4.65 -2.95
N ARG A 40 -8.97 -5.08 -2.07
CA ARG A 40 -10.20 -5.77 -2.46
C ARG A 40 -11.02 -4.94 -3.44
N ALA A 41 -11.28 -3.67 -3.13
CA ALA A 41 -12.04 -2.78 -4.01
C ALA A 41 -11.39 -2.63 -5.39
N PHE A 42 -10.05 -2.57 -5.44
CA PHE A 42 -9.29 -2.52 -6.69
C PHE A 42 -9.42 -3.83 -7.48
N VAL A 43 -9.26 -4.98 -6.82
CA VAL A 43 -9.39 -6.30 -7.47
C VAL A 43 -10.80 -6.56 -7.97
N GLU A 44 -11.82 -6.19 -7.19
CA GLU A 44 -13.23 -6.38 -7.56
C GLU A 44 -13.66 -5.44 -8.72
N CYS A 45 -12.86 -4.42 -9.05
CA CYS A 45 -13.06 -3.55 -10.21
C CYS A 45 -12.27 -4.08 -11.43
N GLU A 46 -12.80 -5.10 -12.09
CA GLU A 46 -12.16 -5.69 -13.28
C GLU A 46 -11.81 -4.64 -14.35
N SER A 47 -10.56 -4.67 -14.82
CA SER A 47 -9.99 -3.70 -15.76
C SER A 47 -9.24 -4.35 -16.94
N PRO A 48 -9.87 -5.23 -17.75
CA PRO A 48 -9.21 -5.84 -18.91
C PRO A 48 -8.55 -4.81 -19.83
N SER A 49 -7.32 -5.09 -20.29
CA SER A 49 -6.55 -4.19 -21.16
C SER A 49 -7.23 -3.83 -22.49
N ASP A 50 -8.15 -4.69 -22.97
CA ASP A 50 -8.91 -4.48 -24.20
C ASP A 50 -10.28 -3.82 -23.99
N ASP A 51 -10.69 -3.57 -22.74
CA ASP A 51 -11.92 -2.85 -22.40
C ASP A 51 -11.60 -1.46 -21.83
N ARG A 52 -11.63 -0.46 -22.72
CA ARG A 52 -11.44 0.95 -22.37
C ARG A 52 -12.37 1.41 -21.23
N ALA A 53 -13.63 1.00 -21.24
CA ALA A 53 -14.61 1.47 -20.26
C ALA A 53 -14.32 0.87 -18.88
N ALA A 54 -13.85 -0.36 -18.83
CA ALA A 54 -13.41 -1.00 -17.59
C ALA A 54 -12.18 -0.32 -16.99
N VAL A 55 -11.16 -0.07 -17.80
CA VAL A 55 -9.97 0.69 -17.37
C VAL A 55 -10.37 2.09 -16.89
N ASP A 56 -11.27 2.76 -17.61
CA ASP A 56 -11.76 4.09 -17.21
C ASP A 56 -12.44 4.07 -15.83
N ARG A 57 -13.24 3.04 -15.49
CA ARG A 57 -13.85 2.89 -14.16
C ARG A 57 -12.80 2.67 -13.08
N PHE A 58 -11.79 1.83 -13.34
CA PHE A 58 -10.71 1.60 -12.39
C PHE A 58 -9.89 2.88 -12.13
N VAL A 59 -9.63 3.66 -13.17
CA VAL A 59 -8.94 4.95 -13.06
C VAL A 59 -9.73 5.94 -12.19
N ASP A 60 -11.05 6.00 -12.34
CA ASP A 60 -11.90 6.81 -11.46
C ASP A 60 -11.83 6.33 -10.01
N LEU A 61 -11.87 5.01 -9.78
CA LEU A 61 -11.73 4.43 -8.44
C LEU A 61 -10.39 4.80 -7.78
N VAL A 62 -9.27 4.77 -8.52
CA VAL A 62 -7.96 5.19 -8.02
C VAL A 62 -7.94 6.70 -7.73
N ALA A 63 -8.52 7.51 -8.61
CA ALA A 63 -8.63 8.96 -8.42
C ALA A 63 -9.39 9.30 -7.14
N ASP A 64 -10.55 8.68 -6.93
CA ASP A 64 -11.39 8.89 -5.76
C ASP A 64 -10.69 8.42 -4.47
N SER A 65 -10.02 7.28 -4.52
CA SER A 65 -9.28 6.72 -3.36
C SER A 65 -8.13 7.59 -2.88
N LEU A 66 -7.62 8.49 -3.73
CA LEU A 66 -6.50 9.38 -3.43
C LEU A 66 -6.91 10.85 -3.27
N ALA A 67 -8.19 11.18 -3.47
CA ALA A 67 -8.66 12.56 -3.59
C ALA A 67 -8.44 13.41 -2.32
N SER A 68 -8.41 12.78 -1.13
CA SER A 68 -8.12 13.49 0.14
C SER A 68 -6.64 13.76 0.36
N GLU A 69 -5.76 13.02 -0.31
CA GLU A 69 -4.32 12.98 -0.01
C GLU A 69 -3.44 13.62 -1.09
N ALA A 70 -3.96 13.75 -2.32
CA ALA A 70 -3.20 14.21 -3.46
C ALA A 70 -3.98 15.14 -4.39
N LEU A 71 -3.25 15.98 -5.12
CA LEU A 71 -3.80 16.73 -6.23
C LEU A 71 -3.93 15.80 -7.44
N ILE A 72 -5.17 15.45 -7.77
CA ILE A 72 -5.47 14.49 -8.84
C ILE A 72 -5.65 15.20 -10.17
N ARG A 73 -5.06 14.64 -11.23
CA ARG A 73 -5.34 14.99 -12.62
C ARG A 73 -5.55 13.74 -13.45
N VAL A 74 -6.61 13.73 -14.25
CA VAL A 74 -6.91 12.64 -15.19
C VAL A 74 -6.60 13.10 -16.61
N PHE A 75 -5.90 12.27 -17.36
CA PHE A 75 -5.46 12.53 -18.73
C PHE A 75 -6.10 11.53 -19.71
N PRO A 76 -6.40 11.93 -20.96
CA PRO A 76 -6.87 11.00 -21.98
C PRO A 76 -5.75 10.02 -22.38
N GLY A 77 -6.06 8.73 -22.49
CA GLY A 77 -5.13 7.68 -22.99
C GLY A 77 -5.59 7.02 -24.29
N GLY A 78 -6.44 7.70 -25.07
CA GLY A 78 -6.84 7.24 -26.40
C GLY A 78 -7.68 5.96 -26.36
N ARG A 79 -7.28 4.90 -27.06
CA ARG A 79 -8.09 3.67 -27.12
C ARG A 79 -7.99 2.77 -25.88
N PHE A 80 -7.05 3.04 -24.96
CA PHE A 80 -6.70 2.13 -23.87
C PHE A 80 -7.18 2.57 -22.48
N GLY A 81 -8.06 3.56 -22.40
CA GLY A 81 -8.51 4.15 -21.13
C GLY A 81 -7.82 5.47 -20.82
N ARG A 82 -8.12 6.04 -19.66
CA ARG A 82 -7.50 7.27 -19.13
C ARG A 82 -6.28 6.94 -18.28
N HIS A 83 -5.51 7.97 -17.95
CA HIS A 83 -4.43 7.88 -16.98
C HIS A 83 -4.70 8.83 -15.81
N VAL A 84 -4.32 8.44 -14.61
CA VAL A 84 -4.38 9.30 -13.43
C VAL A 84 -2.97 9.67 -12.97
N ARG A 85 -2.79 10.95 -12.62
CA ARG A 85 -1.59 11.45 -11.94
C ARG A 85 -2.00 12.01 -10.59
N ALA A 86 -1.44 11.47 -9.52
CA ALA A 86 -1.58 11.98 -8.16
C ALA A 86 -0.29 12.70 -7.76
N GLU A 87 -0.41 13.97 -7.35
CA GLU A 87 0.72 14.77 -6.86
C GLU A 87 0.57 15.03 -5.36
N PHE A 88 1.50 14.50 -4.57
CA PHE A 88 1.48 14.58 -3.10
C PHE A 88 2.34 15.75 -2.61
N VAL A 89 1.73 16.65 -1.83
CA VAL A 89 2.45 17.77 -1.21
C VAL A 89 2.95 17.35 0.18
N LEU A 90 4.13 16.72 0.20
CA LEU A 90 4.72 16.24 1.46
C LEU A 90 5.30 17.38 2.32
N PRO A 91 5.25 17.30 3.66
CA PRO A 91 5.86 18.28 4.56
C PRO A 91 7.40 18.21 4.51
N GLY A 92 8.08 19.34 4.75
CA GLY A 92 9.55 19.40 4.86
C GLY A 92 10.17 20.65 4.22
N ARG A 93 11.21 21.22 4.86
CA ARG A 93 11.84 22.50 4.45
C ARG A 93 12.90 22.38 3.35
N ARG A 94 13.40 21.18 3.07
CA ARG A 94 14.44 20.90 2.07
C ARG A 94 14.08 19.63 1.30
N LYS A 95 13.23 19.77 0.29
CA LYS A 95 12.94 18.67 -0.66
C LYS A 95 14.10 18.59 -1.64
N ALA A 96 14.96 17.58 -1.50
CA ALA A 96 16.02 17.30 -2.45
C ALA A 96 15.54 16.22 -3.43
N GLY A 97 15.15 16.63 -4.64
CA GLY A 97 14.70 15.73 -5.71
C GLY A 97 13.20 15.46 -5.75
N GLN A 98 12.80 14.65 -6.73
CA GLN A 98 11.42 14.23 -6.98
C GLN A 98 11.39 12.70 -7.16
N ILE A 99 10.43 12.04 -6.54
CA ILE A 99 10.15 10.61 -6.74
C ILE A 99 8.93 10.49 -7.64
N LEU A 100 9.02 9.64 -8.66
CA LEU A 100 7.90 9.24 -9.49
C LEU A 100 7.65 7.75 -9.29
N ALA A 101 6.46 7.42 -8.79
CA ALA A 101 5.94 6.06 -8.84
C ALA A 101 5.10 5.90 -10.11
N LEU A 102 5.33 4.82 -10.85
CA LEU A 102 4.62 4.49 -12.09
C LEU A 102 4.04 3.08 -11.98
N GLY A 103 2.79 2.93 -12.39
CA GLY A 103 2.08 1.65 -12.47
C GLY A 103 1.10 1.64 -13.62
N HIS A 104 0.39 0.53 -13.81
CA HIS A 104 -0.65 0.37 -14.82
C HIS A 104 -1.99 0.02 -14.14
N SER A 105 -3.09 0.35 -14.80
CA SER A 105 -4.45 0.21 -14.27
C SER A 105 -5.18 -1.02 -14.78
N ASP A 106 -4.69 -1.60 -15.87
CA ASP A 106 -5.31 -2.68 -16.60
C ASP A 106 -4.76 -4.05 -16.19
N THR A 107 -5.51 -5.10 -16.51
CA THR A 107 -5.12 -6.49 -16.29
C THR A 107 -5.29 -7.31 -17.57
N VAL A 108 -4.59 -8.44 -17.64
CA VAL A 108 -4.69 -9.38 -18.76
C VAL A 108 -5.92 -10.31 -18.68
N TRP A 109 -6.75 -10.17 -17.65
CA TRP A 109 -7.89 -11.04 -17.39
C TRP A 109 -9.14 -10.54 -18.11
N PRO A 110 -9.89 -11.40 -18.83
CA PRO A 110 -11.14 -11.01 -19.46
C PRO A 110 -12.19 -10.54 -18.45
N MET A 111 -13.14 -9.73 -18.90
CA MET A 111 -14.28 -9.33 -18.10
C MET A 111 -15.08 -10.55 -17.61
N GLY A 112 -15.52 -10.54 -16.35
CA GLY A 112 -16.26 -11.63 -15.72
C GLY A 112 -15.38 -12.76 -15.16
N THR A 113 -14.06 -12.59 -15.10
CA THR A 113 -13.11 -13.54 -14.50
C THR A 113 -13.43 -13.79 -13.02
N LEU A 114 -13.84 -12.75 -12.28
CA LEU A 114 -14.16 -12.86 -10.85
C LEU A 114 -15.32 -13.83 -10.55
N ALA A 115 -16.16 -14.16 -11.52
CA ALA A 115 -17.20 -15.18 -11.34
C ALA A 115 -16.61 -16.57 -11.07
N GLN A 116 -15.42 -16.86 -11.60
CA GLN A 116 -14.70 -18.13 -11.43
C GLN A 116 -13.51 -17.99 -10.47
N MET A 117 -12.96 -16.79 -10.35
CA MET A 117 -11.83 -16.46 -9.48
C MET A 117 -12.22 -15.31 -8.52
N PRO A 118 -13.15 -15.53 -7.59
CA PRO A 118 -13.59 -14.47 -6.69
C PRO A 118 -12.49 -14.08 -5.70
N TRP A 119 -12.61 -12.88 -5.15
CA TRP A 119 -11.81 -12.43 -4.03
C TRP A 119 -11.90 -13.39 -2.85
N ARG A 120 -10.77 -13.75 -2.23
CA ARG A 120 -10.72 -14.58 -1.01
C ARG A 120 -9.63 -14.13 -0.06
N GLU A 121 -9.95 -14.19 1.23
CA GLU A 121 -9.02 -13.95 2.32
C GLU A 121 -8.95 -15.22 3.17
N ALA A 122 -7.79 -15.85 3.21
CA ALA A 122 -7.60 -17.10 3.97
C ALA A 122 -6.15 -17.27 4.44
N PRO A 123 -5.92 -17.90 5.60
CA PRO A 123 -4.58 -18.19 6.08
C PRO A 123 -3.87 -19.22 5.19
N ASP A 124 -2.56 -19.07 5.01
CA ASP A 124 -1.71 -20.10 4.44
C ASP A 124 -1.34 -21.20 5.45
N ALA A 125 -0.55 -22.18 5.00
CA ALA A 125 -0.10 -23.29 5.84
C ALA A 125 0.72 -22.87 7.08
N ALA A 126 1.23 -21.63 7.11
CA ALA A 126 1.95 -21.07 8.25
C ALA A 126 1.09 -20.09 9.07
N GLY A 127 -0.21 -20.00 8.80
CA GLY A 127 -1.15 -19.14 9.52
C GLY A 127 -1.12 -17.66 9.11
N ARG A 128 -0.41 -17.28 8.05
CA ARG A 128 -0.40 -15.88 7.56
C ARG A 128 -1.58 -15.65 6.65
N MET A 129 -2.29 -14.54 6.81
CA MET A 129 -3.40 -14.18 5.92
C MET A 129 -2.89 -14.00 4.49
N ARG A 130 -3.58 -14.59 3.52
CA ARG A 130 -3.34 -14.42 2.09
C ARG A 130 -4.59 -13.92 1.39
N LEU A 131 -4.36 -13.03 0.44
CA LEU A 131 -5.37 -12.43 -0.42
C LEU A 131 -5.29 -13.10 -1.79
N TRP A 132 -6.44 -13.41 -2.37
CA TRP A 132 -6.60 -14.00 -3.69
C TRP A 132 -7.66 -13.22 -4.45
N GLY A 133 -7.53 -13.14 -5.76
CA GLY A 133 -8.48 -12.51 -6.67
C GLY A 133 -7.76 -12.00 -7.91
#